data_AF-A0AAN4YBH8-F1
#
_entry.id   AF-A0AAN4YBH8-F1
#
_cell.length_a   1.000
_cell.length_b   1.000
_cell.length_c   1.000
_cell.angle_alpha   90.00
_cell.angle_beta   90.00
_cell.angle_gamma   90.00
#
_symmetry.space_group_name_H-M   'P 1'
#
loop_
_entity.id
_entity.type
_entity.pdbx_description
1 polymer ?
#
loop_
_entity_poly.entity_id
_entity_poly.type
_entity_poly.pdbx_seq_one_letter_code
_entity_poly.pdbx_strand_id
1 'polypeptide(L)'
;MQYAESDCHGQPPYLTSAPFQGELYPVKKIGVTIWSHDQGWISYPQEHSSFNNSWTWFDLKITRPAGRDDISKDANLRLETNVHASEDTMCHEIIYRSDQDLRLVQNLEPGDRISIIPRALFPGWTNFVENACTDIYTTPVLI
;
A
#
# COMPACT_ATOMS: atom_id res chain seq x y z
N MET A 1 17.54 20.88 5.78
CA MET A 1 16.32 20.33 6.38
C MET A 1 16.34 18.84 6.09
N GLN A 2 16.32 17.99 7.10
CA GLN A 2 16.32 16.54 6.94
C GLN A 2 14.85 16.09 7.04
N TYR A 3 14.33 15.46 5.99
CA TYR A 3 12.98 14.89 5.97
C TYR A 3 13.09 13.39 6.28
N ALA A 4 12.17 12.89 7.09
CA ALA A 4 12.02 11.48 7.44
C ALA A 4 10.65 10.97 6.96
N GLU A 5 10.50 9.65 6.77
CA GLU A 5 9.22 9.08 6.30
C GLU A 5 8.05 9.38 7.25
N SER A 6 8.34 9.63 8.54
CA SER A 6 7.36 10.12 9.52
C SER A 6 6.78 11.49 9.17
N ASP A 7 7.43 12.27 8.32
CA ASP A 7 6.93 13.58 7.92
C ASP A 7 5.84 13.48 6.84
N CYS A 8 5.70 12.31 6.19
CA CYS A 8 4.74 12.05 5.11
C CYS A 8 3.35 11.63 5.59
N HIS A 9 3.11 11.67 6.91
CA HIS A 9 1.85 11.24 7.50
C HIS A 9 0.66 12.11 7.04
N GLY A 10 -0.53 11.50 6.99
CA GLY A 10 -1.79 12.23 6.76
C GLY A 10 -2.26 12.38 5.31
N GLN A 11 -1.53 11.86 4.31
CA GLN A 11 -2.07 11.80 2.94
C GLN A 11 -3.36 10.95 2.86
N PRO A 12 -4.38 11.40 2.11
CA PRO A 12 -5.60 10.64 1.93
C PRO A 12 -5.31 9.35 1.14
N PRO A 13 -6.08 8.27 1.38
CA PRO A 13 -5.95 7.06 0.59
C PRO A 13 -6.36 7.31 -0.86
N TYR A 14 -5.67 6.67 -1.81
CA TYR A 14 -6.04 6.67 -3.23
C TYR A 14 -7.23 5.73 -3.47
N LEU A 15 -7.14 4.52 -2.91
CA LEU A 15 -8.15 3.49 -3.00
C LEU A 15 -8.40 2.90 -1.62
N THR A 16 -9.68 2.75 -1.26
CA THR A 16 -10.11 2.07 -0.04
C THR A 16 -11.11 0.99 -0.41
N SER A 17 -10.91 -0.22 0.12
CA SER A 17 -11.82 -1.34 -0.12
C SER A 17 -13.19 -1.14 0.54
N ALA A 18 -14.17 -1.90 0.06
CA ALA A 18 -15.36 -2.21 0.85
C ALA A 18 -14.96 -2.92 2.17
N PRO A 19 -15.79 -2.86 3.22
CA PRO A 19 -15.56 -3.68 4.41
C PRO A 19 -15.58 -5.15 4.05
N PHE A 20 -14.62 -5.91 4.57
CA PHE A 20 -14.57 -7.36 4.35
C PHE A 20 -15.84 -8.02 4.86
N GLN A 21 -16.31 -9.02 4.12
CA GLN A 21 -17.47 -9.84 4.45
C GLN A 21 -17.00 -11.24 4.83
N GLY A 22 -17.84 -11.98 5.56
CA GLY A 22 -17.58 -13.36 5.96
C GLY A 22 -17.63 -13.59 7.47
N GLU A 23 -17.19 -14.78 7.86
CA GLU A 23 -17.04 -15.19 9.26
C GLU A 23 -15.71 -14.71 9.85
N LEU A 24 -15.34 -15.19 11.03
CA LEU A 24 -14.05 -14.88 11.65
C LEU A 24 -12.88 -15.23 10.73
N TYR A 25 -11.96 -14.28 10.58
CA TYR A 25 -10.76 -14.41 9.75
C TYR A 25 -11.04 -14.84 8.29
N PRO A 26 -11.88 -14.07 7.57
CA PRO A 26 -12.43 -14.52 6.30
C PRO A 26 -11.41 -14.41 5.17
N VAL A 27 -10.44 -13.49 5.27
CA VAL A 27 -9.52 -13.18 4.16
C VAL A 27 -8.51 -14.31 3.95
N LYS A 28 -8.39 -14.76 2.70
CA LYS A 28 -7.44 -15.80 2.27
C LYS A 28 -6.35 -15.26 1.35
N LYS A 29 -6.67 -14.25 0.54
CA LYS A 29 -5.71 -13.58 -0.33
C LYS A 29 -6.10 -12.11 -0.51
N ILE A 30 -5.10 -11.25 -0.57
CA ILE A 30 -5.22 -9.87 -1.03
C ILE A 30 -4.25 -9.73 -2.22
N GLY A 31 -4.77 -9.39 -3.38
CA GLY A 31 -3.99 -8.90 -4.52
C GLY A 31 -4.08 -7.39 -4.58
N VAL A 32 -2.96 -6.72 -4.80
CA VAL A 32 -2.88 -5.28 -5.02
C VAL A 32 -2.11 -5.05 -6.31
N THR A 33 -2.70 -4.31 -7.25
CA THR A 33 -2.04 -3.90 -8.48
C THR A 33 -2.05 -2.38 -8.57
N ILE A 34 -0.90 -1.76 -8.81
CA ILE A 34 -0.74 -0.30 -8.84
C ILE A 34 0.02 0.08 -10.10
N TRP A 35 -0.53 1.00 -10.88
CA TRP A 35 0.15 1.64 -12.01
C TRP A 35 0.54 3.04 -11.59
N SER A 36 1.85 3.26 -11.48
CA SER A 36 2.36 4.52 -10.94
C SER A 36 3.79 4.82 -11.39
N HIS A 37 4.15 6.10 -11.32
CA HIS A 37 5.49 6.60 -11.51
C HIS A 37 5.79 7.74 -10.53
N ASP A 38 7.07 8.12 -10.44
CA ASP A 38 7.46 9.33 -9.73
C ASP A 38 7.49 10.54 -10.68
N GLN A 39 7.67 11.74 -10.16
CA GLN A 39 7.67 12.95 -11.00
C GLN A 39 8.91 13.12 -11.91
N GLY A 40 9.88 12.20 -11.90
CA GLY A 40 11.06 12.28 -12.77
C GLY A 40 12.20 13.20 -12.32
N TRP A 41 12.25 13.69 -11.06
CA TRP A 41 13.34 14.60 -10.64
C TRP A 41 14.63 13.85 -10.35
N ILE A 42 15.70 14.12 -11.12
CA ILE A 42 17.06 13.66 -10.83
C ILE A 42 17.99 14.72 -10.25
N SER A 43 18.67 14.37 -9.15
CA SER A 43 19.79 15.15 -8.60
C SER A 43 21.16 14.57 -8.97
N TYR A 44 21.21 13.28 -9.33
CA TYR A 44 22.42 12.54 -9.68
C TYR A 44 22.22 11.80 -11.00
N PRO A 45 22.64 12.37 -12.14
CA PRO A 45 22.41 11.79 -13.47
C PRO A 45 23.02 10.40 -13.69
N GLN A 46 23.86 9.93 -12.77
CA GLN A 46 24.54 8.62 -12.87
C GLN A 46 23.72 7.46 -12.28
N GLU A 47 22.57 7.73 -11.63
CA GLU A 47 21.74 6.72 -10.96
C GLU A 47 20.33 6.56 -11.57
N HIS A 48 20.16 7.03 -12.82
CA HIS A 48 18.93 6.82 -13.60
C HIS A 48 18.50 5.34 -13.59
N SER A 49 17.20 5.08 -13.40
CA SER A 49 16.55 3.77 -13.56
C SER A 49 16.94 2.70 -12.53
N SER A 50 17.12 3.07 -11.27
CA SER A 50 17.31 2.10 -10.17
C SER A 50 16.20 2.21 -9.11
N PHE A 51 15.98 1.18 -8.30
CA PHE A 51 15.11 1.27 -7.12
C PHE A 51 15.80 1.97 -5.93
N ASN A 52 17.12 2.18 -6.02
CA ASN A 52 17.88 2.90 -5.01
C ASN A 52 17.55 4.39 -5.12
N ASN A 53 17.41 5.06 -3.98
CA ASN A 53 17.15 6.50 -3.88
C ASN A 53 15.79 6.98 -4.44
N SER A 54 14.80 6.09 -4.61
CA SER A 54 13.42 6.52 -4.84
C SER A 54 12.77 7.02 -3.55
N TRP A 55 12.12 8.17 -3.64
CA TRP A 55 11.50 8.86 -2.51
C TRP A 55 9.97 8.84 -2.58
N THR A 56 9.42 7.95 -3.43
CA THR A 56 7.98 7.71 -3.53
C THR A 56 7.67 6.22 -3.39
N TRP A 57 6.66 5.89 -2.59
CA TRP A 57 6.28 4.52 -2.27
C TRP A 57 4.79 4.41 -1.96
N PHE A 58 4.31 3.21 -1.63
CA PHE A 58 2.94 2.98 -1.20
C PHE A 58 2.89 2.32 0.18
N ASP A 59 2.02 2.83 1.05
CA ASP A 59 1.65 2.15 2.28
C ASP A 59 0.30 1.46 2.11
N LEU A 60 0.16 0.28 2.71
CA LEU A 60 -1.11 -0.34 3.01
C LEU A 60 -1.58 0.16 4.38
N LYS A 61 -2.82 0.62 4.49
CA LYS A 61 -3.44 0.96 5.78
C LYS A 61 -4.60 0.03 6.04
N ILE A 62 -4.66 -0.54 7.24
CA ILE A 62 -5.83 -1.26 7.74
C ILE A 62 -6.67 -0.29 8.55
N THR A 63 -7.97 -0.24 8.27
CA THR A 63 -8.94 0.54 9.06
C THR A 63 -9.98 -0.42 9.62
N ARG A 64 -10.17 -0.37 10.94
CA ARG A 64 -11.05 -1.28 11.67
C ARG A 64 -12.27 -0.55 12.23
N PRO A 65 -13.41 -1.25 12.42
CA PRO A 65 -14.54 -0.70 13.16
C PRO A 65 -14.16 -0.28 14.59
N ALA A 66 -14.93 0.64 15.18
CA ALA A 66 -14.68 1.13 16.53
C ALA A 66 -14.69 0.00 17.57
N GLY A 67 -13.80 0.08 18.56
CA GLY A 67 -13.66 -0.93 19.62
C GLY A 67 -12.71 -2.08 19.29
N ARG A 68 -11.99 -2.01 18.17
CA ARG A 68 -10.92 -2.95 17.82
C ARG A 68 -9.55 -2.30 17.80
N ASP A 69 -8.56 -3.07 18.24
CA ASP A 69 -7.17 -2.64 18.23
C ASP A 69 -6.65 -2.54 16.79
N ASP A 70 -5.94 -1.44 16.53
CA ASP A 70 -5.28 -1.20 15.26
C ASP A 70 -3.98 -2.01 15.16
N ILE A 71 -4.03 -3.10 14.40
CA ILE A 71 -2.87 -3.98 14.15
C ILE A 71 -1.87 -3.37 13.16
N SER A 72 -2.18 -2.22 12.56
CA SER A 72 -1.27 -1.59 11.60
C SER A 72 0.03 -1.09 12.26
N LYS A 73 0.05 -0.97 13.59
CA LYS A 73 1.18 -0.43 14.35
C LYS A 73 2.39 -1.35 14.38
N ASP A 74 2.18 -2.66 14.27
CA ASP A 74 3.23 -3.68 14.41
C ASP A 74 3.61 -4.32 13.07
N ALA A 75 2.95 -3.92 11.97
CA ALA A 75 3.21 -4.46 10.64
C ALA A 75 3.99 -3.44 9.81
N ASN A 76 5.09 -3.87 9.18
CA ASN A 76 5.66 -3.11 8.07
C ASN A 76 4.70 -3.25 6.88
N LEU A 77 3.91 -2.21 6.64
CA LEU A 77 2.86 -2.19 5.62
C LEU A 77 3.29 -1.45 4.35
N ARG A 78 4.58 -1.22 4.15
CA ARG A 78 5.08 -0.69 2.88
C ARG A 78 4.87 -1.76 1.81
N LEU A 79 4.13 -1.41 0.77
CA LEU A 79 3.84 -2.29 -0.36
C LEU A 79 5.05 -2.35 -1.29
N GLU A 80 5.34 -1.24 -1.98
CA GLU A 80 6.43 -1.14 -2.95
C GLU A 80 6.92 0.31 -3.09
N THR A 81 8.11 0.46 -3.67
CA THR A 81 8.73 1.77 -3.98
C THR A 81 8.76 1.96 -5.50
N ASN A 82 8.41 3.14 -6.00
CA ASN A 82 8.49 3.43 -7.44
C ASN A 82 9.94 3.39 -7.93
N VAL A 83 10.11 3.19 -9.24
CA VAL A 83 11.42 3.31 -9.90
C VAL A 83 11.89 4.76 -9.80
N HIS A 84 13.16 4.98 -9.43
CA HIS A 84 13.74 6.31 -9.27
C HIS A 84 13.80 7.09 -10.60
N ALA A 85 13.28 8.32 -10.55
CA ALA A 85 13.33 9.33 -11.58
C ALA A 85 12.89 8.83 -12.96
N SER A 86 11.77 8.11 -12.95
CA SER A 86 11.13 7.57 -14.15
C SER A 86 9.76 8.20 -14.27
N GLU A 87 9.51 8.87 -15.40
CA GLU A 87 8.17 9.29 -15.81
C GLU A 87 7.38 8.13 -16.45
N ASP A 88 8.04 7.01 -16.76
CA ASP A 88 7.37 5.82 -17.28
C ASP A 88 6.62 5.08 -16.17
N THR A 89 5.34 4.84 -16.42
CA THR A 89 4.44 4.13 -15.51
C THR A 89 4.85 2.68 -15.33
N MET A 90 5.16 2.33 -14.08
CA MET A 90 5.47 0.98 -13.64
C MET A 90 4.21 0.30 -13.10
N CYS A 91 4.07 -1.00 -13.38
CA CYS A 91 3.03 -1.84 -12.80
C CYS A 91 3.62 -2.64 -11.62
N HIS A 92 3.14 -2.35 -10.41
CA HIS A 92 3.48 -3.06 -9.19
C HIS A 92 2.40 -4.09 -8.88
N GLU A 93 2.78 -5.35 -8.65
CA GLU A 93 1.86 -6.42 -8.28
C GLU A 93 2.30 -7.03 -6.96
N ILE A 94 1.47 -6.87 -5.93
CA ILE A 94 1.72 -7.34 -4.56
C ILE A 94 0.64 -8.35 -4.21
N ILE A 95 1.04 -9.51 -3.68
CA ILE A 95 0.12 -10.56 -3.28
C ILE A 95 0.41 -10.95 -1.84
N TYR A 96 -0.58 -10.82 -0.96
CA TYR A 96 -0.57 -11.38 0.38
C TYR A 96 -1.48 -12.59 0.46
N ARG A 97 -1.02 -13.68 1.08
CA ARG A 97 -1.81 -14.90 1.25
C ARG A 97 -1.82 -15.36 2.70
N SER A 98 -2.94 -15.92 3.16
CA SER A 98 -3.07 -16.40 4.53
C SER A 98 -2.15 -17.58 4.87
N ASP A 99 -1.61 -18.28 3.87
CA ASP A 99 -0.67 -19.40 4.00
C ASP A 99 0.81 -18.95 4.01
N GLN A 100 1.11 -17.70 3.67
CA GLN A 100 2.47 -17.16 3.57
C GLN A 100 2.67 -15.94 4.48
N ASP A 101 1.71 -15.01 4.47
CA ASP A 101 1.73 -13.74 5.18
C ASP A 101 0.90 -13.82 6.47
N LEU A 102 1.26 -14.83 7.28
CA LEU A 102 0.44 -15.34 8.39
C LEU A 102 -0.08 -14.21 9.28
N ARG A 103 0.75 -13.22 9.63
CA ARG A 103 0.34 -12.20 10.61
C ARG A 103 -0.58 -11.11 10.06
N LEU A 104 -0.40 -10.70 8.81
CA LEU A 104 -1.22 -9.63 8.25
C LEU A 104 -2.61 -10.16 7.91
N VAL A 105 -2.66 -11.19 7.07
CA VAL A 105 -3.90 -11.69 6.48
C VAL A 105 -4.73 -12.46 7.50
N GLN A 106 -4.12 -13.23 8.42
CA GLN A 106 -4.89 -14.04 9.38
C GLN A 106 -5.55 -13.21 10.47
N ASN A 107 -5.10 -11.97 10.70
CA ASN A 107 -5.72 -11.09 11.69
C ASN A 107 -6.83 -10.23 11.11
N LEU A 108 -7.06 -10.26 9.80
CA LEU A 108 -8.11 -9.48 9.15
C LEU A 108 -9.47 -10.10 9.41
N GLU A 109 -10.44 -9.26 9.74
CA GLU A 109 -11.76 -9.70 10.16
C GLU A 109 -12.89 -9.01 9.38
N PRO A 110 -14.14 -9.50 9.48
CA PRO A 110 -15.28 -8.83 8.87
C PRO A 110 -15.40 -7.38 9.35
N GLY A 111 -15.68 -6.48 8.42
CA GLY A 111 -15.75 -5.04 8.69
C GLY A 111 -14.41 -4.29 8.56
N ASP A 112 -13.27 -4.98 8.61
CA ASP A 112 -11.98 -4.36 8.32
C ASP A 112 -11.93 -3.88 6.85
N ARG A 113 -11.14 -2.83 6.60
CA ARG A 113 -10.88 -2.27 5.27
C ARG A 113 -9.39 -2.15 5.06
N ILE A 114 -8.95 -2.29 3.82
CA ILE A 114 -7.60 -1.90 3.40
C ILE A 114 -7.64 -0.64 2.56
N SER A 115 -6.58 0.14 2.62
CA SER A 115 -6.40 1.32 1.78
C SER A 115 -4.98 1.41 1.26
N ILE A 116 -4.83 1.88 0.02
CA ILE A 116 -3.54 2.17 -0.61
C ILE A 116 -3.28 3.66 -0.46
N ILE A 117 -2.14 4.01 0.13
CA ILE A 117 -1.74 5.40 0.36
C ILE A 117 -0.43 5.66 -0.41
N PRO A 118 -0.47 6.41 -1.52
CA PRO A 118 0.75 6.86 -2.19
C PRO A 118 1.47 7.87 -1.30
N ARG A 119 2.78 7.72 -1.19
CA ARG A 119 3.68 8.55 -0.38
C ARG A 119 4.75 9.21 -1.22
N ALA A 120 5.18 10.39 -0.77
CA ALA A 120 6.34 11.11 -1.27
C ALA A 120 7.08 11.76 -0.09
N LEU A 121 8.41 11.58 -0.02
CA LEU A 121 9.20 12.07 1.12
C LEU A 121 9.25 13.59 1.22
N PHE A 122 9.41 14.26 0.08
CA PHE A 122 9.70 15.67 0.04
C PHE A 122 8.44 16.49 -0.35
N PRO A 123 8.21 17.68 0.23
CA PRO A 123 7.01 18.50 -0.03
C PRO A 123 6.81 18.94 -1.49
N GLY A 124 7.86 18.93 -2.30
CA GLY A 124 7.79 19.19 -3.74
C GLY A 124 7.67 17.93 -4.58
N TRP A 125 7.60 16.76 -3.94
CA TRP A 125 7.50 15.49 -4.63
C TRP A 125 6.07 14.97 -4.73
N THR A 126 5.74 14.34 -5.85
CA THR A 126 4.44 13.75 -6.13
C THR A 126 4.62 12.32 -6.63
N ASN A 127 3.89 11.40 -6.01
CA ASN A 127 3.72 10.03 -6.47
C ASN A 127 2.46 9.98 -7.35
N PHE A 128 2.63 9.80 -8.65
CA PHE A 128 1.51 9.81 -9.61
C PHE A 128 0.95 8.40 -9.74
N VAL A 129 -0.29 8.21 -9.32
CA VAL A 129 -1.01 6.93 -9.47
C VAL A 129 -2.01 7.08 -10.60
N GLU A 130 -1.80 6.32 -11.68
CA GLU A 130 -2.73 6.29 -12.81
C GLU A 130 -3.92 5.39 -12.49
N ASN A 131 -3.65 4.23 -11.88
CA ASN A 131 -4.66 3.25 -11.55
C ASN A 131 -4.23 2.39 -10.36
N ALA A 132 -5.21 1.87 -9.61
CA ALA A 132 -4.98 0.89 -8.57
C ALA A 132 -6.16 -0.08 -8.50
N CYS A 133 -5.87 -1.36 -8.30
CA CYS A 133 -6.83 -2.42 -8.10
C CYS A 133 -6.54 -3.18 -6.81
N THR A 134 -7.60 -3.60 -6.11
CA THR A 134 -7.50 -4.51 -4.97
C THR A 134 -8.45 -5.68 -5.14
N ASP A 135 -7.90 -6.88 -5.20
CA ASP A 135 -8.64 -8.13 -5.31
C ASP A 135 -8.61 -8.87 -3.97
N ILE A 136 -9.74 -8.92 -3.28
CA ILE A 136 -9.85 -9.54 -1.95
C ILE A 136 -10.63 -10.85 -2.06
N TYR A 137 -10.00 -11.93 -1.62
CA TYR A 137 -10.59 -13.27 -1.64
C TYR A 137 -10.89 -13.70 -0.22
N THR A 138 -12.15 -13.95 0.07
CA THR A 138 -12.62 -14.39 1.38
C THR A 138 -13.12 -15.83 1.36
N THR A 139 -13.27 -16.43 2.53
CA THR A 139 -14.15 -17.59 2.67
C THR A 139 -15.56 -17.24 2.18
N PRO A 140 -16.26 -18.20 1.55
CA PRO A 140 -17.65 -18.00 1.16
C PRO A 140 -18.50 -17.65 2.38
N VAL A 141 -19.42 -16.71 2.20
CA VAL A 141 -20.51 -16.50 3.15
C VAL A 141 -21.57 -17.54 2.81
N LEU A 142 -21.78 -18.52 3.69
CA LEU A 142 -22.92 -19.42 3.57
C LEU A 142 -24.15 -18.65 4.04
N ILE A 143 -25.03 -18.30 3.10
CA ILE A 143 -26.31 -17.62 3.34
C ILE A 143 -27.41 -18.68 3.48
#